data_AF-M5FUK1-F1
#
_entry.id   AF-M5FUK1-F1
#
_cell.length_a   1.000
_cell.length_b   1.000
_cell.length_c   1.000
_cell.angle_alpha   90.00
_cell.angle_beta   90.00
_cell.angle_gamma   90.00
#
_symmetry.space_group_name_H-M   'P 1'
#
loop_
_entity.id
_entity.type
_entity.pdbx_description
1 polymer ?
#
loop_
_entity_poly.entity_id
_entity_poly.type
_entity_poly.pdbx_seq_one_letter_code
_entity_poly.pdbx_strand_id
1 'polypeptide(L)'
;MIGASFRPFARTIASRAPSRITRYDVFPDDMFRIQNGPQVRLREEETQQHRGRISYDIRVHKDGLVHPAVGDVYQGPNGCSDRPLCMYLLDLAQYFDETKTVAYRVPKGVQLPPRLVLLHEHTNHHALQCAVPMKLTG
;
A
#
# COMPACT_ATOMS: atom_id res chain seq x y z
N MET A 1 -8.22 -33.66 9.21
CA MET A 1 -7.13 -32.66 9.18
C MET A 1 -6.50 -32.72 7.81
N ILE A 2 -6.82 -31.77 6.93
CA ILE A 2 -6.26 -31.71 5.58
C ILE A 2 -5.32 -30.50 5.58
N GLY A 3 -4.02 -30.77 5.55
CA GLY A 3 -2.98 -29.75 5.53
C GLY A 3 -2.97 -29.03 4.19
N ALA A 4 -3.32 -27.74 4.19
CA ALA A 4 -3.15 -26.88 3.02
C ALA A 4 -1.65 -26.67 2.79
N SER A 5 -1.13 -27.35 1.76
CA SER A 5 0.22 -27.19 1.24
C SER A 5 0.42 -25.74 0.79
N PHE A 6 1.34 -25.05 1.47
CA PHE A 6 1.82 -23.73 1.08
C PHE A 6 2.63 -23.89 -0.22
N ARG A 7 2.04 -23.54 -1.36
CA ARG A 7 2.79 -23.40 -2.62
C ARG A 7 3.12 -21.92 -2.81
N PRO A 8 4.38 -21.48 -2.63
CA PRO A 8 4.75 -20.15 -3.05
C PRO A 8 4.67 -20.12 -4.58
N PHE A 9 3.81 -19.27 -5.12
CA PHE A 9 3.90 -18.87 -6.51
C PHE A 9 5.17 -18.01 -6.64
N ALA A 10 6.32 -18.65 -6.84
CA ALA A 10 7.48 -17.99 -7.41
C ALA A 10 7.14 -17.69 -8.88
N ARG A 11 6.39 -16.62 -9.13
CA ARG A 11 6.43 -15.98 -10.45
C ARG A 11 7.82 -15.40 -10.57
N THR A 12 8.58 -15.88 -11.55
CA THR A 12 9.80 -15.24 -12.03
C THR A 12 9.53 -13.75 -12.16
N ILE A 13 10.12 -12.95 -11.26
CA ILE A 13 10.15 -11.50 -11.41
C ILE A 13 11.12 -11.27 -12.57
N ALA A 14 10.60 -11.30 -13.80
CA ALA A 14 11.31 -10.68 -14.91
C ALA A 14 11.71 -9.28 -14.43
N SER A 15 13.00 -8.96 -14.46
CA SER A 15 13.53 -7.69 -13.97
C SER A 15 12.86 -6.57 -14.74
N ARG A 16 11.75 -6.05 -14.21
CA ARG A 16 11.02 -4.93 -14.79
C ARG A 16 11.93 -3.72 -14.62
N ALA A 17 12.19 -3.03 -15.74
CA ALA A 17 12.68 -1.67 -15.69
C ALA A 17 11.93 -0.89 -14.60
N PRO A 18 12.60 0.00 -13.84
CA PRO A 18 11.96 0.73 -12.76
C PRO A 18 10.70 1.40 -13.28
N SER A 19 9.56 1.07 -12.68
CA SER A 19 8.28 1.64 -13.06
C SER A 19 8.31 3.13 -12.71
N ARG A 20 8.04 3.96 -13.72
CA ARG A 20 7.92 5.40 -13.52
C ARG A 20 6.73 5.67 -12.61
N ILE A 21 6.94 6.43 -11.54
CA ILE A 21 5.88 6.86 -10.64
C ILE A 21 5.00 7.91 -11.34
N THR A 22 3.68 7.70 -11.31
CA THR A 22 2.73 8.79 -11.58
C THR A 22 2.17 9.32 -10.25
N ARG A 23 2.03 10.64 -10.13
CA ARG A 23 1.55 11.32 -8.93
C ARG A 23 0.18 11.93 -9.19
N TYR A 24 -0.76 11.70 -8.29
CA TYR A 24 -2.09 12.28 -8.36
C TYR A 24 -2.43 13.02 -7.07
N ASP A 25 -3.03 14.19 -7.23
CA ASP A 25 -3.70 14.97 -6.19
C ASP A 25 -5.20 14.67 -6.12
N VAL A 26 -5.73 13.92 -7.09
CA VAL A 26 -7.11 13.43 -7.17
C VAL A 26 -7.13 11.93 -7.43
N PHE A 27 -8.10 11.20 -6.89
CA PHE A 27 -8.23 9.77 -7.19
C PHE A 27 -8.58 9.54 -8.68
N PRO A 28 -7.72 8.87 -9.48
CA PRO A 28 -7.92 8.75 -10.92
C PRO A 28 -9.03 7.74 -11.28
N ASP A 29 -9.34 6.80 -10.39
CA ASP A 29 -10.38 5.78 -10.50
C ASP A 29 -11.00 5.48 -9.13
N ASP A 30 -12.00 4.61 -9.10
CA ASP A 30 -12.49 4.02 -7.84
C ASP A 30 -11.38 3.15 -7.24
N MET A 31 -10.86 3.59 -6.11
CA MET A 31 -9.76 2.93 -5.41
C MET A 31 -10.26 2.19 -4.19
N PHE A 32 -9.67 1.03 -3.96
CA PHE A 32 -10.07 0.12 -2.89
C PHE A 32 -8.88 -0.24 -2.02
N ARG A 33 -9.11 -0.18 -0.71
CA ARG A 33 -8.22 -0.74 0.30
C ARG A 33 -8.90 -1.91 0.96
N ILE A 34 -8.23 -3.04 0.97
CA ILE A 34 -8.64 -4.24 1.70
C ILE A 34 -7.73 -4.40 2.90
N GLN A 35 -8.31 -4.57 4.08
CA GLN A 35 -7.56 -4.80 5.31
C GLN A 35 -8.35 -5.59 6.35
N ASN A 36 -7.64 -6.13 7.32
CA ASN A 36 -8.25 -6.74 8.50
C ASN A 36 -8.64 -5.66 9.52
N GLY A 37 -9.91 -5.65 9.90
CA GLY A 37 -10.50 -4.76 10.88
C GLY A 37 -10.87 -3.37 10.32
N PRO A 38 -11.72 -2.64 11.05
CA PRO A 38 -12.26 -1.36 10.60
C PRO A 38 -11.34 -0.15 10.87
N GLN A 39 -10.16 -0.35 11.45
CA GLN A 39 -9.23 0.75 11.74
C GLN A 39 -8.11 0.73 10.72
N VAL A 40 -7.99 1.78 9.93
CA VAL A 40 -6.86 1.95 9.02
C VAL A 40 -5.62 2.27 9.83
N ARG A 41 -4.71 1.30 9.93
CA ARG A 41 -3.42 1.44 10.61
C ARG A 41 -2.30 1.10 9.65
N LEU A 42 -1.35 2.02 9.49
CA LEU A 42 -0.13 1.76 8.73
C LEU A 42 0.86 1.00 9.61
N ARG A 43 1.55 0.03 9.00
CA ARG A 43 2.58 -0.78 9.63
C ARG A 43 3.92 -0.07 9.50
N GLU A 44 4.45 0.39 10.63
CA GLU A 44 5.78 0.96 10.70
C GLU A 44 6.86 -0.14 10.64
N GLU A 45 7.88 0.06 9.81
CA GLU A 45 8.93 -0.92 9.50
C GLU A 45 9.62 -1.48 10.73
N GLU A 46 10.20 -0.63 11.57
CA GLU A 46 10.99 -1.05 12.73
C GLU A 46 10.13 -1.88 13.69
N THR A 47 8.90 -1.45 13.92
CA THR A 47 7.89 -2.17 14.72
C THR A 47 7.56 -3.53 14.13
N GLN A 48 7.45 -3.65 12.79
CA GLN A 48 7.23 -4.96 12.14
C GLN A 48 8.46 -5.86 12.24
N GLN A 49 9.66 -5.30 12.03
CA GLN A 49 10.92 -6.04 12.12
C GLN A 49 11.15 -6.61 13.52
N HIS A 50 10.88 -5.82 14.57
CA HIS A 50 10.93 -6.30 15.97
C HIS A 50 9.94 -7.44 16.25
N ARG A 51 8.87 -7.57 15.45
CA ARG A 51 7.89 -8.67 15.52
C ARG A 51 8.24 -9.84 14.59
N GLY A 52 9.42 -9.84 13.98
CA GLY A 52 9.85 -10.85 13.02
C GLY A 52 9.09 -10.82 11.69
N ARG A 53 8.49 -9.68 11.32
CA ARG A 53 7.71 -9.52 10.09
C ARG A 53 8.49 -8.71 9.06
N ILE A 54 8.41 -9.15 7.81
CA ILE A 54 9.08 -8.48 6.67
C ILE A 54 8.18 -7.44 5.98
N SER A 55 6.87 -7.48 6.20
CA SER A 55 5.92 -6.61 5.51
C SER A 55 5.55 -5.41 6.35
N TYR A 56 5.77 -4.22 5.79
CA TYR A 56 5.46 -2.93 6.38
C TYR A 56 4.88 -1.99 5.32
N ASP A 57 4.36 -0.85 5.75
CA ASP A 57 3.74 0.17 4.90
C ASP A 57 4.60 1.44 4.82
N ILE A 58 5.25 1.82 5.92
CA ILE A 58 6.00 3.08 6.04
C ILE A 58 7.27 2.91 6.87
N ARG A 59 8.25 3.81 6.64
CA ARG A 59 9.48 3.94 7.42
C ARG A 59 9.52 5.30 8.10
N VAL A 60 9.86 5.31 9.38
CA VAL A 60 10.22 6.55 10.08
C VAL A 60 11.72 6.78 9.92
N HIS A 61 12.11 7.96 9.47
CA HIS A 61 13.51 8.32 9.25
C HIS A 61 14.18 8.79 10.55
N LYS A 62 15.50 9.03 10.50
CA LYS A 62 16.30 9.42 11.67
C LYS A 62 15.85 10.72 12.36
N ASP A 63 15.13 11.58 11.63
CA ASP A 63 14.54 12.81 12.14
C ASP A 63 13.17 12.59 12.81
N GLY A 64 12.69 11.34 12.90
CA GLY A 64 11.41 10.99 13.49
C GLY A 64 10.20 11.26 12.57
N LEU A 65 10.43 11.50 11.27
CA LEU A 65 9.39 11.81 10.30
C LEU A 65 9.25 10.72 9.24
N VAL A 66 8.03 10.60 8.69
CA VAL A 66 7.78 9.93 7.41
C VAL A 66 7.97 10.96 6.32
N HIS A 67 8.74 10.62 5.29
CA HIS A 67 9.06 11.51 4.17
C HIS A 67 8.32 11.09 2.90
N PRO A 68 7.95 12.04 2.02
CA PRO A 68 7.36 11.71 0.73
C PRO A 68 8.35 10.95 -0.16
N ALA A 69 7.87 10.04 -1.00
CA ALA A 69 8.73 9.41 -1.99
C ALA A 69 9.22 10.44 -3.04
N VAL A 70 10.55 10.50 -3.22
CA VAL A 70 11.24 11.45 -4.10
C VAL A 70 11.66 10.77 -5.42
N GLY A 71 11.64 11.54 -6.52
CA GLY A 71 12.11 11.08 -7.83
C GLY A 71 11.09 10.28 -8.62
N ASP A 72 11.50 9.78 -9.78
CA ASP A 72 10.58 9.12 -10.73
C ASP A 72 10.53 7.61 -10.57
N VAL A 73 11.35 7.04 -9.68
CA VAL A 73 11.47 5.60 -9.46
C VAL A 73 10.97 5.27 -8.08
N TYR A 74 10.05 4.31 -7.99
CA TYR A 74 9.49 3.92 -6.71
C TYR A 74 10.52 3.20 -5.83
N GLN A 75 10.76 3.77 -4.65
CA GLN A 75 11.51 3.15 -3.56
C GLN A 75 10.55 2.91 -2.41
N GLY A 76 10.02 1.70 -2.35
CA GLY A 76 8.96 1.34 -1.42
C GLY A 76 9.39 0.50 -0.23
N PRO A 77 8.40 0.12 0.61
CA PRO A 77 7.04 0.67 0.67
C PRO A 77 6.99 2.02 1.40
N ASN A 78 6.12 2.93 0.93
CA ASN A 78 5.91 4.23 1.56
C ASN A 78 4.46 4.71 1.43
N GLY A 79 3.53 4.07 2.15
CA GLY A 79 2.16 4.54 2.27
C GLY A 79 1.11 3.44 2.37
N CYS A 80 -0.13 3.88 2.28
CA CYS A 80 -1.32 3.08 2.34
C CYS A 80 -1.61 2.46 0.97
N SER A 81 -1.52 1.13 0.85
CA SER A 81 -1.84 0.45 -0.41
C SER A 81 -3.31 0.59 -0.81
N ASP A 82 -3.52 1.05 -2.05
CA ASP A 82 -4.81 1.18 -2.72
C ASP A 82 -4.74 0.56 -4.12
N ARG A 83 -5.85 0.00 -4.60
CA ARG A 83 -5.93 -0.63 -5.94
C ARG A 83 -7.27 -0.35 -6.61
N PRO A 84 -7.31 -0.19 -7.94
CA PRO A 84 -8.58 -0.15 -8.65
C PRO A 84 -9.26 -1.52 -8.61
N LEU A 85 -10.57 -1.55 -8.85
CA LEU A 85 -11.30 -2.80 -9.01
C LEU A 85 -10.77 -3.56 -10.25
N CYS A 86 -10.02 -4.63 -10.00
CA CYS A 86 -9.41 -5.44 -11.03
C CYS A 86 -9.25 -6.89 -10.56
N MET A 87 -8.97 -7.81 -11.47
CA MET A 87 -8.82 -9.24 -11.15
C MET A 87 -7.81 -9.49 -10.03
N TYR A 88 -6.69 -8.77 -10.02
CA TYR A 88 -5.70 -8.89 -8.94
C TYR A 88 -6.25 -8.49 -7.57
N LEU A 89 -7.10 -7.44 -7.49
CA LEU A 89 -7.72 -7.06 -6.23
C LEU A 89 -8.69 -8.15 -5.74
N LEU A 90 -9.45 -8.74 -6.67
CA LEU A 90 -10.35 -9.85 -6.38
C LEU A 90 -9.59 -11.10 -5.93
N ASP A 91 -8.49 -11.43 -6.59
CA ASP A 91 -7.59 -12.51 -6.19
C ASP A 91 -6.96 -12.22 -4.82
N LEU A 92 -6.53 -10.98 -4.58
CA LEU A 92 -5.98 -10.55 -3.30
C LEU A 92 -7.03 -10.72 -2.18
N ALA A 93 -8.28 -10.36 -2.44
CA ALA A 93 -9.38 -10.46 -1.48
C ALA A 93 -9.62 -11.91 -1.01
N GLN A 94 -9.34 -12.92 -1.85
CA GLN A 94 -9.49 -14.33 -1.48
C GLN A 94 -8.52 -14.80 -0.38
N TYR A 95 -7.44 -14.04 -0.11
CA TYR A 95 -6.48 -14.36 0.95
C TYR A 95 -6.85 -13.76 2.31
N PHE A 96 -7.93 -12.98 2.36
CA PHE A 96 -8.38 -12.30 3.57
C PHE A 96 -9.47 -13.11 4.29
N ASP A 97 -9.51 -13.02 5.62
CA ASP A 97 -10.56 -13.65 6.43
C ASP A 97 -11.85 -12.83 6.31
N GLU A 98 -12.85 -13.36 5.59
CA GLU A 98 -14.12 -12.67 5.30
C GLU A 98 -14.79 -12.09 6.56
N THR A 99 -14.64 -12.76 7.72
CA THR A 99 -15.28 -12.32 8.97
C THR A 99 -14.60 -11.12 9.61
N LYS A 100 -13.37 -10.79 9.19
CA LYS A 100 -12.54 -9.73 9.77
C LYS A 100 -12.13 -8.69 8.74
N THR A 101 -12.57 -8.82 7.50
CA THR A 101 -12.06 -8.00 6.40
C THR A 101 -12.99 -6.86 6.06
N VAL A 102 -12.42 -5.68 5.91
CA VAL A 102 -13.13 -4.48 5.48
C VAL A 102 -12.52 -4.01 4.17
N ALA A 103 -13.38 -3.74 3.19
CA ALA A 103 -13.03 -3.09 1.94
C ALA A 103 -13.52 -1.65 1.98
N TYR A 104 -12.59 -0.70 1.98
CA TYR A 104 -12.90 0.72 1.83
C TYR A 104 -12.85 1.09 0.36
N ARG A 105 -13.84 1.86 -0.11
CA ARG A 105 -13.86 2.48 -1.43
C ARG A 105 -13.64 3.97 -1.29
N VAL A 106 -12.69 4.51 -2.04
CA VAL A 106 -12.59 5.95 -2.31
C VAL A 106 -13.05 6.19 -3.75
N PRO A 107 -14.13 6.96 -3.96
CA PRO A 107 -14.62 7.23 -5.30
C PRO A 107 -13.61 7.96 -6.18
N LYS A 108 -13.68 7.68 -7.49
CA LYS A 108 -13.00 8.48 -8.52
C LYS A 108 -13.32 9.97 -8.36
N GLY A 109 -12.33 10.83 -8.58
CA GLY A 109 -12.49 12.29 -8.56
C GLY A 109 -12.45 12.91 -7.16
N VAL A 110 -12.30 12.12 -6.10
CA VAL A 110 -12.09 12.66 -4.75
C VAL A 110 -10.73 13.38 -4.70
N GLN A 111 -10.77 14.65 -4.30
CA GLN A 111 -9.56 15.45 -4.09
C GLN A 111 -8.84 14.99 -2.82
N LEU A 112 -7.53 14.82 -2.91
CA LEU A 112 -6.69 14.56 -1.76
C LEU A 112 -6.48 15.84 -0.94
N PRO A 113 -6.41 15.73 0.40
CA PRO A 113 -5.87 16.78 1.23
C PRO A 113 -4.49 17.21 0.71
N PRO A 114 -4.13 18.52 0.73
CA PRO A 114 -2.88 19.02 0.14
C PRO A 114 -1.59 18.40 0.68
N ARG A 115 -1.66 17.73 1.83
CA ARG A 115 -0.54 17.07 2.49
C ARG A 115 -0.42 15.59 2.13
N LEU A 116 -1.26 15.09 1.24
CA LEU A 116 -1.26 13.71 0.76
C LEU A 116 -1.09 13.67 -0.77
N VAL A 117 -0.56 12.56 -1.25
CA VAL A 117 -0.43 12.27 -2.68
C VAL A 117 -0.68 10.78 -2.91
N LEU A 118 -1.39 10.45 -3.99
CA LEU A 118 -1.52 9.07 -4.44
C LEU A 118 -0.46 8.79 -5.49
N LEU A 119 0.41 7.83 -5.21
CA LEU A 119 1.39 7.34 -6.17
C LEU A 119 0.84 6.13 -6.90
N HIS A 120 0.96 6.12 -8.23
CA HIS A 120 0.92 4.88 -8.98
C HIS A 120 2.33 4.34 -9.12
N GLU A 121 2.59 3.23 -8.44
CA GLU A 121 3.93 2.66 -8.35
C GLU A 121 4.22 1.77 -9.57
N HIS A 122 3.35 0.78 -9.79
CA HIS A 122 3.43 -0.18 -10.89
C HIS A 122 2.12 -0.96 -11.05
N THR A 123 1.86 -1.48 -12.25
CA THR A 123 0.69 -2.32 -12.54
C THR A 123 -0.61 -1.63 -12.10
N ASN A 124 -1.23 -2.10 -11.02
CA ASN A 124 -2.46 -1.60 -10.42
C ASN A 124 -2.24 -1.17 -8.95
N HIS A 125 -0.99 -1.17 -8.48
CA HIS A 125 -0.68 -0.81 -7.12
C HIS A 125 -0.47 0.69 -7.00
N HIS A 126 -1.26 1.30 -6.12
CA HIS A 126 -1.08 2.68 -5.72
C HIS A 126 -0.76 2.75 -4.22
N ALA A 127 -0.01 3.77 -3.82
CA ALA A 127 0.21 4.11 -2.42
C ALA A 127 -0.23 5.54 -2.14
N LEU A 128 -1.21 5.67 -1.25
CA LEU A 128 -1.55 6.95 -0.64
C LEU A 128 -0.54 7.27 0.46
N GLN A 129 0.21 8.35 0.29
CA GLN A 129 1.32 8.71 1.17
C GLN A 129 1.31 10.19 1.52
N CYS A 130 2.22 10.59 2.40
CA CYS A 130 2.47 11.99 2.67
C CYS A 130 3.07 12.71 1.44
N ALA A 131 2.66 13.96 1.22
CA ALA A 131 3.24 14.86 0.22
C ALA A 131 4.31 15.79 0.84
N VAL A 132 4.33 15.88 2.18
CA VAL A 132 5.28 16.66 2.97
C VAL A 132 5.71 15.84 4.18
N PRO A 133 6.92 16.03 4.72
CA PRO A 133 7.35 15.34 5.93
C PRO A 133 6.33 15.48 7.08
N MET A 134 6.00 14.37 7.74
CA MET A 134 5.03 14.37 8.84
C MET A 134 5.29 13.27 9.87
N LYS A 135 4.86 13.51 11.12
CA LYS A 135 4.94 12.52 12.20
C LYS A 135 3.90 11.44 12.01
N LEU A 136 4.26 10.20 12.33
CA LEU A 136 3.29 9.14 12.51
C LEU A 136 2.57 9.34 13.86
N THR A 137 1.27 9.63 13.82
CA THR A 137 0.44 9.72 15.02
C THR A 137 -0.36 8.43 15.16
N GLY A 138 -0.27 7.78 16.32
CA GLY A 138 -1.03 6.57 16.67
C GLY A 138 -2.37 6.88 17.31
#